data_AF-A0A6M0FEX5-F1
#
_entry.id   AF-A0A6M0FEX5-F1
#
_cell.length_a   1.000
_cell.length_b   1.000
_cell.length_c   1.000
_cell.angle_alpha   90.00
_cell.angle_beta   90.00
_cell.angle_gamma   90.00
#
_symmetry.space_group_name_H-M   'P 1'
#
loop_
_entity.id
_entity.type
_entity.pdbx_description
1 polymer ?
#
loop_
_entity_poly.entity_id
_entity_poly.type
_entity_poly.pdbx_seq_one_letter_code
_entity_poly.pdbx_strand_id
1 'polypeptide(L)' 'MVKNPQRSPFISGSRIPEMIRQKILNQITDEIKRIGIVIGDSGNPFNSLEVITNHPGSQLFFESLLKEFDIPGRVLLVEK' A
#
# COMPACT_ATOMS: atom_id res chain seq x y z
N MET A 1 4.63 4.64 -8.10
CA MET A 1 5.14 5.97 -7.71
C MET A 1 4.15 7.08 -8.08
N VAL A 2 3.92 8.00 -7.16
CA VAL A 2 3.06 9.18 -7.28
C VAL A 2 3.73 10.23 -8.18
N LYS A 3 3.09 10.53 -9.32
CA LYS A 3 3.51 11.62 -10.22
C LYS A 3 2.83 12.95 -9.88
N ASN A 4 1.58 12.89 -9.44
CA ASN A 4 0.80 14.05 -9.02
C ASN A 4 0.14 13.76 -7.67
N PRO A 5 0.68 14.28 -6.55
CA PRO A 5 0.12 14.06 -5.22
C PRO A 5 -1.34 14.49 -5.08
N GLN A 6 -1.74 15.58 -5.77
CA GLN A 6 -3.09 16.12 -5.74
C GLN A 6 -4.14 15.21 -6.38
N ARG A 7 -3.73 14.14 -7.09
CA ARG A 7 -4.63 13.16 -7.69
C ARG A 7 -4.34 11.73 -7.24
N SER A 8 -3.49 11.54 -6.24
CA SER A 8 -3.14 10.20 -5.75
C SER A 8 -4.28 9.61 -4.91
N PRO A 9 -4.74 8.38 -5.17
CA PRO A 9 -5.75 7.72 -4.33
C PRO A 9 -5.24 7.42 -2.92
N PHE A 10 -3.93 7.23 -2.77
CA PHE A 10 -3.28 6.85 -1.51
C PHE A 10 -2.97 8.04 -0.60
N ILE A 11 -3.28 9.27 -1.02
CA ILE A 11 -3.05 10.47 -0.23
C ILE A 11 -4.41 10.98 0.23
N SER A 12 -4.60 11.07 1.55
CA SER A 12 -5.79 11.67 2.15
C SER A 12 -5.93 13.14 1.72
N GLY A 13 -7.16 13.58 1.44
CA GLY A 13 -7.44 14.95 0.98
C GLY A 13 -7.03 15.27 -0.46
N SER A 14 -6.55 14.30 -1.25
CA SER A 14 -6.32 14.52 -2.68
C SER A 14 -7.63 14.73 -3.45
N ARG A 15 -7.54 15.36 -4.63
CA ARG A 15 -8.70 15.75 -5.47
C ARG A 15 -9.17 14.65 -6.42
N ILE A 16 -8.74 13.41 -6.23
CA ILE A 16 -9.26 12.31 -7.05
C ILE A 16 -10.76 12.11 -6.72
N PRO A 17 -11.62 11.85 -7.71
CA PRO A 17 -13.04 11.56 -7.46
C PRO A 17 -13.21 10.36 -6.52
N GLU A 18 -14.11 10.47 -5.56
CA GLU A 18 -14.23 9.50 -4.46
C GLU A 18 -14.59 8.09 -4.93
N MET A 19 -15.47 7.96 -5.91
CA MET A 19 -15.78 6.67 -6.54
C MET A 19 -14.53 5.98 -7.12
N ILE A 20 -13.63 6.77 -7.72
CA ILE A 20 -12.36 6.25 -8.27
C ILE A 20 -11.41 5.92 -7.13
N ARG A 21 -11.33 6.76 -6.08
CA ARG A 21 -10.53 6.49 -4.88
C ARG A 21 -10.91 5.13 -4.30
N GLN A 22 -12.18 4.94 -3.95
CA GLN A 22 -12.66 3.72 -3.30
C GLN A 22 -12.41 2.48 -4.16
N LYS A 23 -12.64 2.57 -5.46
CA LYS A 23 -12.33 1.46 -6.38
C LYS A 23 -10.85 1.07 -6.32
N ILE A 24 -9.94 2.04 -6.36
CA ILE A 24 -8.50 1.77 -6.33
C ILE A 24 -8.06 1.28 -4.95
N LEU A 25 -8.56 1.90 -3.88
CA LEU A 25 -8.25 1.48 -2.51
C LEU A 25 -8.67 0.02 -2.28
N ASN A 26 -9.90 -0.36 -2.65
CA ASN A 26 -10.36 -1.73 -2.52
C ASN A 26 -9.47 -2.72 -3.29
N GLN A 27 -9.12 -2.40 -4.55
CA GLN A 27 -8.25 -3.26 -5.35
C GLN A 27 -6.87 -3.46 -4.72
N ILE A 28 -6.28 -2.40 -4.18
CA ILE A 28 -4.96 -2.45 -3.55
C ILE A 28 -5.01 -3.15 -2.20
N THR A 29 -6.04 -2.89 -1.39
CA THR A 29 -6.27 -3.59 -0.12
C THR A 29 -6.42 -5.09 -0.35
N ASP A 30 -7.20 -5.51 -1.35
CA ASP A 30 -7.37 -6.91 -1.71
C ASP A 30 -6.06 -7.57 -2.16
N GLU A 31 -5.21 -6.84 -2.89
CA GLU A 31 -3.89 -7.33 -3.32
C GLU A 31 -2.93 -7.49 -2.14
N ILE A 32 -2.84 -6.49 -1.26
CA ILE A 32 -1.99 -6.58 -0.06
C ILE A 32 -2.45 -7.73 0.84
N LYS A 33 -3.76 -7.91 1.00
CA LYS A 33 -4.32 -9.06 1.74
C LYS A 33 -3.91 -10.40 1.14
N ARG A 34 -3.98 -10.55 -0.20
CA ARG A 34 -3.52 -11.77 -0.88
C ARG A 34 -2.03 -12.02 -0.66
N ILE A 35 -1.20 -10.98 -0.74
CA ILE A 35 0.24 -11.09 -0.47
C ILE A 35 0.48 -11.50 0.99
N GLY A 36 -0.27 -10.95 1.95
CA GLY A 36 -0.18 -11.34 3.35
C GLY A 36 -0.42 -12.84 3.57
N ILE A 37 -1.41 -13.42 2.88
CA ILE A 37 -1.66 -14.88 2.92
C ILE A 37 -0.44 -15.65 2.42
N VAL A 38 0.18 -15.21 1.32
CA VAL A 38 1.38 -15.85 0.75
C VAL A 38 2.57 -15.74 1.70
N ILE A 39 2.82 -14.57 2.29
CA ILE A 39 3.90 -14.36 3.28
C ILE A 39 3.70 -15.20 4.54
N GLY A 40 2.45 -15.42 4.95
CA GLY A 40 2.11 -16.23 6.13
C GLY A 40 2.17 -17.75 5.89
N ASP A 41 2.29 -18.21 4.65
CA ASP A 41 2.37 -19.63 4.32
C ASP A 41 3.78 -20.18 4.63
N SER A 42 3.86 -21.21 5.49
CA SER A 42 5.14 -21.83 5.88
C SER A 42 5.83 -22.58 4.74
N GLY A 43 5.11 -22.91 3.65
CA GLY A 43 5.67 -23.47 2.43
C GLY A 43 6.34 -22.44 1.52
N ASN A 44 6.13 -21.15 1.78
CA ASN A 44 6.68 -20.06 0.99
C ASN A 44 8.01 -19.56 1.58
N PRO A 45 9.10 -19.46 0.79
CA PRO A 45 10.38 -18.95 1.30
C PRO A 45 10.39 -17.44 1.56
N PHE A 46 9.43 -16.66 1.03
CA PHE A 46 9.36 -15.22 1.30
C PHE A 46 8.72 -14.93 2.66
N ASN A 47 9.39 -14.13 3.48
CA ASN A 47 9.03 -13.90 4.88
C ASN A 47 8.64 -12.45 5.22
N SER A 48 8.70 -11.53 4.25
CA SER A 48 8.31 -10.15 4.45
C SER A 48 7.92 -9.43 3.15
N LEU A 49 7.19 -8.33 3.28
CA LEU A 49 6.80 -7.44 2.18
C LEU A 49 7.47 -6.07 2.30
N GLU A 50 8.14 -5.64 1.24
CA GLU A 50 8.63 -4.27 1.10
C GLU A 50 7.76 -3.50 0.11
N VAL A 51 7.15 -2.40 0.56
CA VAL A 51 6.39 -1.49 -0.30
C VAL A 51 7.23 -0.24 -0.57
N ILE A 52 7.51 0.05 -1.83
CA ILE A 52 8.32 1.22 -2.20
C ILE A 52 7.42 2.33 -2.73
N THR A 53 7.49 3.52 -2.12
CA THR A 53 6.75 4.72 -2.52
C THR A 53 7.66 5.93 -2.55
N ASN A 54 7.23 7.01 -3.21
CA ASN A 54 7.98 8.27 -3.32
C ASN A 54 7.22 9.45 -2.70
N HIS A 55 6.17 9.19 -1.91
CA HIS A 55 5.43 10.24 -1.24
C HIS A 55 5.01 9.82 0.17
N PRO A 56 5.26 10.63 1.22
CA PRO A 56 5.00 10.27 2.61
C PRO A 56 3.50 10.04 2.89
N GLY A 57 2.61 10.82 2.26
CA GLY A 57 1.17 10.59 2.37
C GLY A 57 0.73 9.20 1.88
N SER A 58 1.42 8.62 0.89
CA SER A 58 1.17 7.25 0.45
C SER A 58 1.86 6.22 1.33
N GLN A 59 3.01 6.57 1.91
CA GLN A 59 3.71 5.72 2.88
C GLN A 59 2.79 5.35 4.05
N LEU A 60 2.17 6.36 4.67
CA LEU A 60 1.25 6.17 5.80
C LEU A 60 0.10 5.21 5.47
N PHE A 61 -0.45 5.30 4.26
CA PHE A 61 -1.51 4.40 3.81
C PHE A 61 -1.05 2.94 3.70
N PHE A 62 0.14 2.69 3.13
CA PHE A 62 0.65 1.33 3.03
C PHE A 62 1.10 0.78 4.38
N GLU A 63 1.65 1.62 5.26
CA GLU A 63 1.99 1.24 6.63
C GLU A 63 0.76 0.79 7.41
N SER A 64 -0.38 1.47 7.23
CA SER A 64 -1.63 1.05 7.87
C SER A 64 -2.12 -0.31 7.36
N LEU A 65 -1.97 -0.61 6.07
CA LEU A 65 -2.36 -1.90 5.51
C LEU A 65 -1.47 -3.05 5.99
N LEU A 66 -0.15 -2.84 6.04
CA LEU A 66 0.77 -3.86 6.59
C LEU A 66 0.41 -4.18 8.04
N LYS A 67 0.11 -3.15 8.83
CA LYS A 67 -0.32 -3.31 10.23
C LYS A 67 -1.69 -3.98 10.35
N GLU A 68 -2.67 -3.59 9.54
CA GLU A 68 -4.03 -4.14 9.58
C GLU A 68 -4.06 -5.64 9.29
N PHE A 69 -3.22 -6.09 8.34
CA PHE A 69 -3.15 -7.50 7.94
C PHE A 69 -2.03 -8.29 8.61
N ASP A 70 -1.38 -7.70 9.63
CA ASP A 70 -0.26 -8.32 10.36
C ASP A 70 0.83 -8.89 9.44
N ILE A 71 1.16 -8.15 8.37
CA ILE A 71 2.15 -8.56 7.38
C ILE A 71 3.53 -8.08 7.85
N PRO A 72 4.50 -8.99 8.08
CA PRO A 72 5.88 -8.60 8.35
C PRO A 72 6.41 -7.80 7.17
N GLY A 73 6.91 -6.59 7.41
CA GLY A 73 7.31 -5.74 6.30
C GLY A 73 7.64 -4.31 6.70
N ARG A 74 7.96 -3.53 5.67
CA ARG A 74 8.21 -2.09 5.81
C ARG A 74 7.81 -1.34 4.55
N VAL A 75 7.52 -0.06 4.70
CA VAL A 75 7.31 0.85 3.58
C VAL A 75 8.52 1.75 3.45
N LEU A 76 9.15 1.74 2.28
CA LEU A 76 10.33 2.52 1.97
C LEU A 76 9.94 3.75 1.16
N LEU A 77 10.33 4.92 1.66
CA LEU A 77 10.28 6.16 0.90
C LEU A 77 11.57 6.29 0.09
N VAL A 78 11.45 6.36 -1.23
CA VAL A 78 12.57 6.65 -2.13
C VAL A 78 12.42 8.04 -2.71
N GLU A 79 13.46 8.85 -2.56
CA GLU A 79 13.57 10.12 -3.27
C GLU A 79 13.82 9.83 -4.75
N LYS A 80 13.20 10.63 -5.62
CA LYS A 80 13.38 10.57 -7.06
C LYS A 80 14.41 11.58 -7.53
#